data_AF-A0A428XXK4-F1
#
_entry.id   AF-A0A428XXK4-F1
#
_cell.length_a   1.000
_cell.length_b   1.000
_cell.length_c   1.000
_cell.angle_alpha   90.00
_cell.angle_beta   90.00
_cell.angle_gamma   90.00
#
_symmetry.space_group_name_H-M   'P 1'
#
loop_
_entity.id
_entity.type
_entity.pdbx_description
1 polymer ?
#
loop_
_entity_poly.entity_id
_entity_poly.type
_entity_poly.pdbx_seq_one_letter_code
_entity_poly.pdbx_strand_id
1 'polypeptide(L)'
;MAAAALTIYLLGLTLAFGWRSIVQWRRTGDTGLRLDAGPVGTLRWWAKLLFVVALLLGAAGPIAAIAGLPALDAFDHPVTRGAGLILAVAGVLTTLVSQLHMGTSWRIGVDPGEHTDLVTTRVFALARNPIFTAMTATSLGITLMAPNVVSVAATAILVMSIQLQVRAVEEPYLTRVHGAAYTTYTARTGRFLPGIGRLTAPAGTAPRDRETGTQNNTPHP
;
A
#
# COMPACT_ATOMS: atom_id res chain seq x y z
N MET A 1 2.12 -7.58 -26.89
CA MET A 1 2.35 -7.23 -25.47
C MET A 1 1.14 -6.57 -24.81
N ALA A 2 0.44 -5.63 -25.46
CA ALA A 2 -0.74 -4.98 -24.88
C ALA A 2 -1.85 -5.94 -24.39
N ALA A 3 -2.24 -6.95 -25.18
CA ALA A 3 -3.23 -7.95 -24.75
C ALA A 3 -2.78 -8.74 -23.51
N ALA A 4 -1.50 -9.10 -23.42
CA ALA A 4 -0.94 -9.76 -22.24
C ALA A 4 -0.94 -8.81 -21.02
N ALA A 5 -0.62 -7.53 -21.22
CA ALA A 5 -0.68 -6.52 -20.17
C ALA A 5 -2.11 -6.38 -19.62
N LEU A 6 -3.10 -6.28 -20.52
CA LEU A 6 -4.52 -6.24 -20.13
C LEU A 6 -4.92 -7.49 -19.36
N THR A 7 -4.51 -8.67 -19.83
CA THR A 7 -4.82 -9.96 -19.17
C THR A 7 -4.23 -10.02 -17.76
N ILE A 8 -2.95 -9.67 -17.60
CA ILE A 8 -2.27 -9.62 -16.29
C ILE A 8 -2.95 -8.61 -15.38
N TYR A 9 -3.32 -7.45 -15.91
CA TYR A 9 -3.98 -6.40 -15.16
C TYR A 9 -5.35 -6.86 -14.63
N LEU A 10 -6.21 -7.40 -15.50
CA LEU A 10 -7.53 -7.90 -15.12
C LEU A 10 -7.42 -9.07 -14.14
N LEU A 11 -6.56 -10.04 -14.41
CA LEU A 11 -6.31 -11.16 -13.50
C LEU A 11 -5.82 -10.67 -12.14
N GLY A 12 -4.86 -9.73 -12.13
CA GLY A 12 -4.34 -9.11 -10.93
C GLY A 12 -5.43 -8.42 -10.11
N LEU A 13 -6.33 -7.66 -10.75
CA LEU A 13 -7.47 -7.03 -10.08
C LEU A 13 -8.44 -8.08 -9.52
N THR A 14 -8.80 -9.09 -10.31
CA THR A 14 -9.69 -10.15 -9.86
C THR A 14 -9.11 -10.90 -8.66
N LEU A 15 -7.80 -11.17 -8.64
CA LEU A 15 -7.15 -11.85 -7.53
C LEU A 15 -7.01 -10.95 -6.29
N ALA A 16 -6.53 -9.71 -6.48
CA ALA A 16 -6.23 -8.80 -5.38
C ALA A 16 -7.47 -8.22 -4.69
N PHE A 17 -8.59 -8.10 -5.41
CA PHE A 17 -9.84 -7.54 -4.87
C PHE A 17 -10.93 -8.61 -4.80
N GLY A 18 -11.25 -9.29 -5.90
CA GLY A 18 -12.36 -10.24 -5.96
C GLY A 18 -12.12 -11.49 -5.10
N TRP A 19 -11.13 -12.29 -5.48
CA TRP A 19 -10.75 -13.50 -4.74
C TRP A 19 -10.43 -13.19 -3.28
N ARG A 20 -9.63 -12.15 -3.03
CA ARG A 20 -9.23 -11.79 -1.67
C ARG A 20 -10.42 -11.41 -0.78
N SER A 21 -11.40 -10.66 -1.30
CA SER A 21 -12.62 -10.30 -0.55
C SER A 21 -13.50 -11.52 -0.29
N ILE A 22 -13.62 -12.44 -1.25
CA ILE A 22 -14.37 -13.70 -1.06
C ILE A 22 -13.73 -14.56 0.04
N VAL A 23 -12.40 -14.70 0.02
CA VAL A 23 -11.67 -15.45 1.06
C VAL A 23 -11.83 -14.79 2.43
N GLN A 24 -11.79 -13.46 2.52
CA GLN A 24 -12.04 -12.73 3.76
C GLN A 24 -13.45 -13.03 4.29
N TRP A 25 -14.45 -12.85 3.44
CA TRP A 25 -15.86 -13.04 3.80
C TRP A 25 -16.14 -14.46 4.28
N ARG A 26 -15.59 -15.48 3.60
CA ARG A 26 -15.73 -16.88 4.02
C ARG A 26 -15.07 -17.19 5.36
N ARG A 27 -14.06 -16.42 5.78
CA ARG A 27 -13.32 -16.64 7.03
C ARG A 27 -13.83 -15.80 8.20
N THR A 28 -14.33 -14.60 7.94
CA THR A 28 -14.66 -13.62 9.00
C THR A 28 -16.09 -13.08 8.92
N GLY A 29 -16.84 -13.37 7.85
CA GLY A 29 -18.14 -12.74 7.57
C GLY A 29 -18.04 -11.29 7.07
N ASP A 30 -16.83 -10.75 6.91
CA ASP A 30 -16.55 -9.37 6.50
C ASP A 30 -15.81 -9.37 5.16
N THR A 31 -16.14 -8.46 4.24
CA THR A 31 -15.47 -8.37 2.93
C THR A 31 -14.08 -7.75 3.01
N GLY A 32 -13.75 -7.05 4.11
CA GLY A 32 -12.53 -6.26 4.29
C GLY A 32 -12.55 -4.91 3.55
N LEU A 33 -13.60 -4.60 2.79
CA LEU A 33 -13.69 -3.34 2.03
C LEU A 33 -14.31 -2.25 2.90
N ARG A 34 -13.61 -1.13 3.06
CA ARG A 34 -14.16 0.08 3.68
C ARG A 34 -14.40 1.11 2.60
N LEU A 35 -15.60 1.12 2.04
CA LEU A 35 -15.95 1.92 0.86
C LEU A 35 -16.18 3.41 1.20
N ASP A 36 -16.52 3.75 2.44
CA ASP A 36 -16.77 5.14 2.87
C ASP A 36 -15.58 6.06 2.58
N ALA A 37 -15.77 7.02 1.68
CA ALA A 37 -14.73 7.98 1.29
C ALA A 37 -14.59 9.17 2.25
N GLY A 38 -15.45 9.27 3.26
CA GLY A 38 -15.64 10.47 4.05
C GLY A 38 -16.31 11.59 3.24
N PRO A 39 -16.42 12.79 3.83
CA PRO A 39 -17.03 13.94 3.16
C PRO A 39 -16.31 14.30 1.85
N VAL A 40 -17.10 14.72 0.86
CA VAL A 40 -16.60 15.17 -0.45
C VAL A 40 -15.60 16.31 -0.27
N GLY A 41 -14.49 16.26 -1.01
CA GLY A 41 -13.44 17.26 -0.98
C GLY A 41 -12.37 17.05 0.10
N THR A 42 -12.55 16.10 1.02
CA THR A 42 -11.49 15.74 1.99
C THR A 42 -10.33 15.00 1.31
N LEU A 43 -9.15 14.97 1.95
CA LEU A 43 -7.98 14.23 1.44
C LEU A 43 -8.25 12.74 1.27
N ARG A 44 -9.05 12.13 2.16
CA ARG A 44 -9.49 10.72 2.06
C ARG A 44 -10.36 10.49 0.84
N TRP A 45 -11.26 11.44 0.54
CA TRP A 45 -12.10 11.38 -0.65
C TRP A 45 -11.27 11.47 -1.93
N TRP A 46 -10.35 12.43 -2.02
CA TRP A 46 -9.43 12.56 -3.15
C TRP A 46 -8.53 11.34 -3.33
N ALA A 47 -8.00 10.76 -2.25
CA ALA A 47 -7.17 9.56 -2.31
C ALA A 47 -7.91 8.40 -2.99
N LYS A 48 -9.17 8.17 -2.60
CA LYS A 48 -10.02 7.14 -3.19
C LYS A 48 -10.45 7.45 -4.62
N LEU A 49 -10.83 8.70 -4.91
CA LEU A 49 -11.20 9.09 -6.27
C LEU A 49 -10.04 8.84 -7.23
N LEU A 50 -8.84 9.34 -6.88
CA LEU A 50 -7.64 9.13 -7.69
C LEU A 50 -7.30 7.65 -7.81
N PHE A 51 -7.54 6.84 -6.77
CA PHE A 51 -7.35 5.41 -6.83
C PHE A 51 -8.26 4.76 -7.87
N VAL A 52 -9.56 5.05 -7.84
CA VAL A 52 -10.53 4.52 -8.81
C VAL A 52 -10.19 4.98 -10.22
N VAL A 53 -9.84 6.25 -10.41
CA VAL A 53 -9.39 6.79 -11.70
C VAL A 53 -8.14 6.05 -12.20
N ALA A 54 -7.16 5.81 -11.32
CA ALA A 54 -5.98 5.03 -11.68
C ALA A 54 -6.32 3.59 -12.08
N LEU A 55 -7.30 2.96 -11.43
CA LEU A 55 -7.74 1.61 -11.82
C LEU A 55 -8.37 1.59 -13.21
N LEU A 56 -9.24 2.56 -13.50
CA LEU A 56 -9.86 2.68 -14.82
C LEU A 56 -8.81 2.94 -15.91
N LEU A 57 -7.87 3.85 -15.65
CA LEU A 57 -6.78 4.15 -16.59
C LEU A 57 -5.81 2.98 -16.76
N GLY A 58 -5.59 2.18 -15.72
CA GLY A 58 -4.75 0.98 -15.76
C GLY A 58 -5.25 -0.06 -16.77
N ALA A 59 -6.57 -0.22 -16.91
CA ALA A 59 -7.17 -1.01 -17.99
C ALA A 59 -7.19 -0.25 -19.31
N ALA A 60 -7.51 1.05 -19.29
CA ALA A 60 -7.61 1.87 -20.50
C ALA A 60 -6.29 1.98 -21.27
N GLY A 61 -5.13 1.94 -20.59
CA GLY A 61 -3.81 2.01 -21.22
C GLY A 61 -3.55 0.87 -22.21
N PRO A 62 -3.58 -0.41 -21.78
CA PRO A 62 -3.51 -1.56 -22.67
C PRO A 62 -4.63 -1.61 -23.71
N ILE A 63 -5.87 -1.23 -23.36
CA ILE A 63 -7.00 -1.16 -24.31
C ILE A 63 -6.71 -0.15 -25.42
N ALA A 64 -6.22 1.04 -25.08
CA ALA A 64 -5.86 2.06 -26.05
C ALA A 64 -4.74 1.59 -26.98
N ALA A 65 -3.74 0.88 -26.45
CA ALA A 65 -2.69 0.27 -27.27
C ALA A 65 -3.24 -0.80 -28.24
N ILE A 66 -4.21 -1.61 -27.81
CA ILE A 66 -4.89 -2.58 -28.69
C ILE A 66 -5.70 -1.85 -29.77
N ALA A 67 -6.31 -0.71 -29.42
CA ALA A 67 -7.06 0.15 -30.34
C ALA A 67 -6.16 1.00 -31.28
N GLY A 68 -4.84 0.86 -31.22
CA GLY A 68 -3.90 1.52 -32.11
C GLY A 68 -3.32 2.84 -31.61
N LEU A 69 -3.52 3.20 -30.34
CA LEU A 69 -2.82 4.34 -29.74
C LEU A 69 -1.31 4.08 -29.77
N PRO A 70 -0.50 4.98 -30.35
CA PRO A 70 0.94 4.76 -30.51
C PRO A 70 1.64 4.68 -29.15
N ALA A 71 2.69 3.85 -29.12
CA ALA A 71 3.63 3.82 -28.02
C ALA A 71 4.49 5.09 -28.03
N LEU A 72 5.08 5.41 -26.88
CA LEU A 72 6.12 6.39 -26.73
C LEU A 72 7.43 5.75 -27.23
N ASP A 73 7.94 6.23 -28.37
CA ASP A 73 9.08 5.63 -29.07
C ASP A 73 10.30 5.38 -28.18
N ALA A 74 10.57 6.29 -27.24
CA ALA A 74 11.69 6.20 -26.29
C ALA A 74 11.65 4.95 -25.39
N PHE A 75 10.48 4.32 -25.24
CA PHE A 75 10.29 3.14 -24.39
C PHE A 75 9.86 1.91 -25.20
N ASP A 76 9.72 2.02 -26.52
CA ASP A 76 9.17 0.95 -27.33
C ASP A 76 10.21 -0.06 -27.83
N HIS A 77 10.86 -0.72 -26.86
CA HIS A 77 11.86 -1.75 -27.13
C HIS A 77 11.46 -3.12 -26.57
N PRO A 78 11.83 -4.24 -27.23
CA PRO A 78 11.52 -5.58 -26.73
C PRO A 78 12.02 -5.84 -25.30
N VAL A 79 13.21 -5.33 -24.97
CA VAL A 79 13.80 -5.43 -23.62
C VAL A 79 12.93 -4.71 -22.58
N THR A 80 12.49 -3.49 -22.88
CA THR A 80 11.60 -2.70 -22.01
C THR A 80 10.30 -3.44 -21.75
N ARG A 81 9.67 -3.97 -22.80
CA ARG A 81 8.43 -4.75 -22.70
C ARG A 81 8.62 -6.04 -21.90
N GLY A 82 9.74 -6.73 -22.08
CA GLY A 82 10.11 -7.94 -21.32
C GLY A 82 10.35 -7.65 -19.83
N ALA A 83 11.09 -6.59 -19.51
CA ALA A 83 11.26 -6.12 -18.14
C ALA A 83 9.91 -5.72 -17.50
N GLY A 84 9.04 -5.08 -18.28
CA GLY A 84 7.68 -4.72 -17.86
C GLY A 84 6.84 -5.94 -17.48
N LEU A 85 6.90 -7.02 -18.25
CA LEU A 85 6.22 -8.28 -17.95
C LEU A 85 6.70 -8.88 -16.63
N ILE A 86 8.02 -9.01 -16.46
CA ILE A 86 8.61 -9.56 -15.23
C ILE A 86 8.17 -8.71 -14.02
N LEU A 87 8.26 -7.38 -14.15
CA LEU A 87 7.88 -6.45 -13.08
C LEU A 87 6.38 -6.52 -12.76
N ALA A 88 5.52 -6.61 -13.77
CA ALA A 88 4.07 -6.71 -13.59
C ALA A 88 3.68 -7.98 -12.85
N VAL A 89 4.22 -9.13 -13.28
CA VAL A 89 3.95 -10.43 -12.64
C VAL A 89 4.50 -10.46 -11.21
N ALA A 90 5.75 -10.02 -11.01
CA ALA A 90 6.36 -9.95 -9.68
C ALA A 90 5.57 -9.02 -8.74
N GLY A 91 5.08 -7.89 -9.25
CA GLY A 91 4.21 -6.97 -8.52
C GLY A 91 2.92 -7.65 -8.07
N VAL A 92 2.18 -8.29 -8.98
CA VAL A 92 0.93 -9.00 -8.65
C VAL A 92 1.17 -10.07 -7.59
N LEU A 93 2.20 -10.92 -7.76
CA LEU A 93 2.53 -11.97 -6.80
C LEU A 93 2.89 -11.37 -5.43
N THR A 94 3.67 -10.30 -5.39
CA THR A 94 4.05 -9.63 -4.14
C THR A 94 2.85 -8.99 -3.45
N THR A 95 1.90 -8.42 -4.21
CA THR A 95 0.63 -7.93 -3.69
C THR A 95 -0.13 -9.06 -2.99
N LEU A 96 -0.31 -10.20 -3.67
CA LEU A 96 -1.05 -11.34 -3.10
C LEU A 96 -0.36 -11.91 -1.85
N VAL A 97 0.97 -12.10 -1.90
CA VAL A 97 1.76 -12.54 -0.73
C VAL A 97 1.60 -11.57 0.44
N SER A 98 1.62 -10.27 0.18
CA SER A 98 1.45 -9.25 1.23
C SER A 98 0.04 -9.27 1.81
N GLN A 99 -0.99 -9.44 0.98
CA GLN A 99 -2.38 -9.57 1.44
C GLN A 99 -2.61 -10.86 2.25
N LEU A 100 -1.92 -11.95 1.91
CA LEU A 100 -1.97 -13.20 2.68
C LEU A 100 -1.25 -13.06 4.02
N HIS A 101 -0.11 -12.36 4.07
CA HIS A 101 0.61 -12.07 5.30
C HIS A 101 -0.17 -11.16 6.27
N MET A 102 -1.06 -10.29 5.75
CA MET A 102 -2.01 -9.55 6.60
C MET A 102 -3.07 -10.44 7.24
N GLY A 103 -3.35 -11.63 6.69
CA GLY A 103 -4.32 -12.56 7.26
C GLY A 103 -5.71 -11.92 7.44
N THR A 104 -6.35 -12.18 8.57
CA THR A 104 -7.69 -11.63 8.91
C THR A 104 -7.68 -10.12 9.13
N SER A 105 -6.52 -9.51 9.35
CA SER A 105 -6.39 -8.07 9.55
C SER A 105 -6.45 -7.27 8.24
N TRP A 106 -6.41 -7.95 7.08
CA TRP A 106 -6.49 -7.30 5.76
C TRP A 106 -7.77 -6.50 5.60
N ARG A 107 -7.59 -5.23 5.22
CA ARG A 107 -8.67 -4.30 4.87
C ARG A 107 -8.21 -3.41 3.72
N ILE A 108 -9.16 -2.94 2.91
CA ILE A 108 -8.93 -1.87 1.93
C ILE A 108 -9.60 -0.60 2.45
N GLY A 109 -8.76 0.41 2.72
CA GLY A 109 -9.18 1.64 3.37
C GLY A 109 -9.13 1.52 4.89
N VAL A 110 -9.36 2.67 5.54
CA VAL A 110 -9.34 2.81 7.00
C VAL A 110 -10.76 3.07 7.48
N ASP A 111 -11.20 2.39 8.52
CA ASP A 111 -12.38 2.77 9.29
C ASP A 111 -11.92 3.38 10.64
N PRO A 112 -12.21 4.66 10.93
CA PRO A 112 -11.80 5.29 12.18
C PRO A 112 -12.35 4.63 13.45
N GLY A 113 -13.49 3.92 13.35
CA GLY A 113 -14.13 3.22 14.48
C GLY A 113 -13.54 1.84 14.76
N GLU A 114 -12.74 1.30 13.85
CA GLU A 114 -12.13 -0.02 14.01
C GLU A 114 -10.75 0.08 14.66
N HIS A 115 -10.40 -0.91 15.47
CA HIS A 115 -9.04 -1.16 15.95
C HIS A 115 -8.47 -2.34 15.18
N THR A 116 -7.64 -2.06 14.17
CA THR A 116 -6.96 -3.10 13.39
C THR A 116 -5.69 -3.56 14.09
N ASP A 117 -5.29 -4.83 13.95
CA ASP A 117 -3.99 -5.27 14.46
C ASP A 117 -2.84 -4.64 13.65
N LEU A 118 -1.74 -4.35 14.34
CA LEU A 118 -0.52 -3.86 13.70
C LEU A 118 0.36 -5.03 13.22
N VAL A 119 0.36 -5.29 11.92
CA VAL A 119 1.19 -6.33 11.30
C VAL A 119 2.58 -5.79 10.96
N THR A 120 3.62 -6.31 11.62
CA THR A 120 5.02 -5.84 11.46
C THR A 120 6.00 -6.92 11.01
N THR A 121 5.52 -8.13 10.71
CA THR A 121 6.36 -9.29 10.40
C THR A 121 6.42 -9.60 8.90
N ARG A 122 7.35 -10.48 8.49
CA ARG A 122 7.51 -10.95 7.11
C ARG A 122 7.75 -9.79 6.13
N VAL A 123 6.94 -9.65 5.08
CA VAL A 123 7.07 -8.55 4.11
C VAL A 123 6.86 -7.17 4.74
N PHE A 124 6.07 -7.09 5.82
CA PHE A 124 5.88 -5.86 6.58
C PHE A 124 7.10 -5.49 7.44
N ALA A 125 8.04 -6.41 7.67
CA ALA A 125 9.33 -6.07 8.30
C ALA A 125 10.27 -5.32 7.33
N LEU A 126 10.05 -5.47 6.02
CA LEU A 126 10.87 -4.83 4.98
C LEU A 126 10.37 -3.42 4.67
N ALA A 127 9.06 -3.27 4.45
CA ALA A 127 8.39 -1.99 4.20
C ALA A 127 7.06 -1.95 4.93
N ARG A 128 6.63 -0.76 5.37
CA ARG A 128 5.34 -0.60 6.06
C ARG A 128 4.13 -0.70 5.13
N ASN A 129 4.34 -0.38 3.86
CA ASN A 129 3.30 -0.35 2.84
C ASN A 129 3.65 -1.26 1.64
N PRO A 130 3.96 -2.57 1.85
CA PRO A 130 4.49 -3.44 0.80
C PRO A 130 3.44 -3.70 -0.30
N ILE A 131 2.14 -3.72 0.05
CA ILE A 131 1.04 -3.85 -0.91
C ILE A 131 1.07 -2.68 -1.90
N PHE A 132 1.16 -1.44 -1.42
CA PHE A 132 1.20 -0.25 -2.28
C PHE A 132 2.46 -0.19 -3.15
N THR A 133 3.61 -0.64 -2.63
CA THR A 133 4.83 -0.78 -3.42
C THR A 133 4.65 -1.79 -4.55
N ALA A 134 4.08 -2.96 -4.25
CA ALA A 134 3.83 -4.02 -5.22
C ALA A 134 2.79 -3.60 -6.28
N MET A 135 1.76 -2.84 -5.89
CA MET A 135 0.79 -2.26 -6.83
C MET A 135 1.43 -1.22 -7.76
N THR A 136 2.31 -0.37 -7.22
CA THR A 136 3.07 0.59 -8.02
C THR A 136 3.99 -0.12 -9.01
N ALA A 137 4.69 -1.17 -8.57
CA ALA A 137 5.52 -2.01 -9.44
C ALA A 137 4.68 -2.68 -10.53
N THR A 138 3.50 -3.20 -10.18
CA THR A 138 2.56 -3.78 -11.15
C THR A 138 2.17 -2.77 -12.22
N SER A 139 1.71 -1.59 -11.79
CA SER A 139 1.29 -0.51 -12.70
C SER A 139 2.43 -0.07 -13.61
N LEU A 140 3.64 0.11 -13.06
CA LEU A 140 4.82 0.44 -13.85
C LEU A 140 5.16 -0.67 -14.86
N GLY A 141 5.06 -1.94 -14.46
CA GLY A 141 5.23 -3.07 -15.36
C GLY A 141 4.25 -3.06 -16.52
N ILE A 142 2.97 -2.78 -16.25
CA ILE A 142 1.93 -2.60 -17.27
C ILE A 142 2.25 -1.42 -18.20
N THR A 143 2.70 -0.28 -17.65
CA THR A 143 3.18 0.86 -18.44
C THR A 143 4.31 0.46 -19.37
N LEU A 144 5.31 -0.29 -18.91
CA LEU A 144 6.42 -0.73 -19.76
C LEU A 144 6.01 -1.75 -20.83
N MET A 145 4.96 -2.55 -20.58
CA MET A 145 4.42 -3.48 -21.59
C MET A 145 3.57 -2.79 -22.67
N ALA A 146 2.92 -1.67 -22.33
CA ALA A 146 2.10 -0.84 -23.21
C ALA A 146 2.41 0.64 -22.99
N PRO A 147 3.59 1.13 -23.44
CA PRO A 147 4.15 2.43 -23.03
C PRO A 147 3.51 3.59 -23.79
N ASN A 148 2.24 3.87 -23.54
CA ASN A 148 1.54 5.02 -24.07
C ASN A 148 1.19 6.02 -22.95
N VAL A 149 0.73 7.21 -23.35
CA VAL A 149 0.40 8.31 -22.42
C VAL A 149 -0.66 7.95 -21.38
N VAL A 150 -1.62 7.08 -21.73
CA VAL A 150 -2.69 6.64 -20.82
C VAL A 150 -2.11 5.72 -19.73
N SER A 151 -1.25 4.78 -20.12
CA SER A 151 -0.57 3.89 -19.16
C SER A 151 0.38 4.66 -18.23
N VAL A 152 1.05 5.71 -18.71
CA VAL A 152 1.90 6.58 -17.88
C VAL A 152 1.03 7.36 -16.90
N ALA A 153 -0.07 7.96 -17.37
CA ALA A 153 -1.01 8.68 -16.51
C ALA A 153 -1.60 7.77 -15.42
N ALA A 154 -1.96 6.53 -15.75
CA ALA A 154 -2.44 5.54 -14.80
C ALA A 154 -1.45 5.34 -13.63
N THR A 155 -0.17 5.10 -13.94
CA THR A 155 0.87 4.91 -12.93
C THR A 155 1.14 6.18 -12.12
N ALA A 156 1.18 7.35 -12.76
CA ALA A 156 1.38 8.62 -12.05
C ALA A 156 0.24 8.93 -11.07
N ILE A 157 -1.01 8.74 -11.50
CA ILE A 157 -2.20 8.96 -10.67
C ILE A 157 -2.26 7.92 -9.55
N LEU A 158 -1.90 6.67 -9.82
CA LEU A 158 -1.80 5.64 -8.78
C LEU A 158 -0.80 6.03 -7.69
N VAL A 159 0.41 6.46 -8.08
CA VAL A 159 1.44 6.90 -7.13
C VAL A 159 0.95 8.08 -6.30
N MET A 160 0.29 9.06 -6.93
CA MET A 160 -0.30 10.21 -6.23
C MET A 160 -1.36 9.79 -5.23
N SER A 161 -2.30 8.93 -5.64
CA SER A 161 -3.34 8.36 -4.79
C SER A 161 -2.75 7.64 -3.58
N ILE A 162 -1.78 6.75 -3.81
CA ILE A 162 -1.09 5.97 -2.77
C ILE A 162 -0.39 6.90 -1.77
N GLN A 163 0.31 7.91 -2.27
CA GLN A 163 1.01 8.87 -1.40
C GLN A 163 0.04 9.64 -0.52
N LEU A 164 -1.11 10.04 -1.07
CA LEU A 164 -2.15 10.73 -0.32
C LEU A 164 -2.80 9.79 0.71
N GLN A 165 -3.19 8.59 0.28
CA GLN A 165 -3.80 7.56 1.13
C GLN A 165 -2.89 7.22 2.32
N VAL A 166 -1.61 6.92 2.07
CA VAL A 166 -0.68 6.53 3.13
C VAL A 166 -0.42 7.70 4.09
N ARG A 167 -0.06 8.87 3.58
CA ARG A 167 0.41 9.98 4.43
C ARG A 167 -0.71 10.73 5.14
N ALA A 168 -1.86 10.88 4.50
CA ALA A 168 -2.96 11.67 5.04
C ALA A 168 -4.02 10.82 5.75
N VAL A 169 -4.06 9.51 5.49
CA VAL A 169 -5.11 8.63 6.04
C VAL A 169 -4.51 7.52 6.90
N GLU A 170 -3.66 6.66 6.33
CA GLU A 170 -3.21 5.43 7.03
C GLU A 170 -2.21 5.69 8.14
N GLU A 171 -1.12 6.41 7.89
CA GLU A 171 -0.11 6.65 8.92
C GLU A 171 -0.65 7.47 10.11
N PRO A 172 -1.47 8.52 9.92
CA PRO A 172 -2.12 9.23 11.03
C PRO A 172 -3.08 8.32 11.82
N TYR A 173 -3.84 7.46 11.14
CA TYR A 173 -4.70 6.48 11.79
C TYR A 173 -3.89 5.48 12.63
N LEU A 174 -2.85 4.87 12.06
CA LEU A 174 -2.00 3.89 12.75
C LEU A 174 -1.26 4.53 13.93
N THR A 175 -0.83 5.79 13.80
CA THR A 175 -0.23 6.54 14.90
C THR A 175 -1.22 6.75 16.04
N ARG A 176 -2.47 7.13 15.73
CA ARG A 176 -3.52 7.33 16.74
C ARG A 176 -3.90 6.03 17.45
N VAL A 177 -4.02 4.93 16.72
CA VAL A 177 -4.49 3.64 17.26
C VAL A 177 -3.39 2.87 18.01
N HIS A 178 -2.14 2.92 17.52
CA HIS A 178 -1.06 2.09 18.05
C HIS A 178 0.05 2.86 18.79
N GLY A 179 0.06 4.19 18.72
CA GLY A 179 0.98 5.05 19.47
C GLY A 179 2.44 4.60 19.40
N ALA A 180 3.02 4.30 20.56
CA ALA A 180 4.44 3.94 20.71
C ALA A 180 4.86 2.69 19.92
N ALA A 181 3.95 1.72 19.74
CA ALA A 181 4.25 0.52 18.97
C ALA A 181 4.48 0.87 17.48
N TYR A 182 3.66 1.77 16.94
CA TYR A 182 3.82 2.25 15.57
C TYR A 182 5.06 3.15 15.41
N THR A 183 5.36 4.00 16.39
CA THR A 183 6.59 4.80 16.41
C THR A 183 7.83 3.91 16.36
N THR A 184 7.89 2.87 17.19
CA THR A 184 9.01 1.90 17.19
C THR A 184 9.16 1.19 15.85
N TYR A 185 8.03 0.81 15.24
CA TYR A 185 8.01 0.17 13.93
C TYR A 185 8.51 1.11 12.81
N THR A 186 8.06 2.36 12.81
CA THR A 186 8.44 3.36 11.80
C THR A 186 9.91 3.78 11.84
N ALA A 187 10.58 3.62 12.98
CA ALA A 187 12.01 3.85 13.12
C ALA A 187 12.87 2.76 12.46
N ARG A 188 12.36 1.52 12.37
CA ARG A 188 13.13 0.37 11.86
C ARG A 188 12.77 0.04 10.41
N THR A 189 11.55 0.32 9.99
CA THR A 189 11.00 -0.10 8.70
C THR A 189 10.75 1.10 7.79
N GLY A 190 11.15 1.04 6.52
CA GLY A 190 10.90 2.12 5.55
C GLY A 190 9.43 2.18 5.10
N ARG A 191 8.97 3.31 4.56
CA ARG A 191 7.56 3.52 4.20
C ARG A 191 7.12 2.60 3.05
N PHE A 192 7.81 2.67 1.91
CA PHE A 192 7.48 1.89 0.71
C PHE A 192 8.60 0.93 0.30
N LEU A 193 9.86 1.32 0.54
CA LEU A 193 11.04 0.53 0.22
C LEU A 193 11.85 0.28 1.49
N PRO A 194 12.63 -0.82 1.55
CA PRO A 194 13.49 -1.10 2.69
C PRO A 194 14.41 0.09 3.01
N GLY A 195 14.41 0.52 4.27
CA GLY A 195 15.27 1.60 4.76
C GLY A 195 14.87 3.03 4.38
N ILE A 196 14.02 3.24 3.38
CA ILE A 196 13.65 4.58 2.88
C ILE A 196 12.39 5.11 3.57
N GLY A 197 12.43 6.34 4.10
CA GLY A 197 11.28 6.96 4.77
C GLY A 197 11.04 6.44 6.20
N ARG A 198 12.10 6.02 6.89
CA ARG A 198 12.08 5.79 8.35
C ARG A 198 11.82 7.10 9.08
N LEU A 199 11.08 7.02 10.18
CA LEU A 199 10.81 8.18 11.04
C LEU A 199 11.69 8.07 12.29
N THR A 200 12.39 9.14 12.66
CA THR A 200 13.19 9.15 13.88
C THR A 200 12.26 9.06 15.09
N ALA A 201 12.52 8.13 16.00
CA ALA A 201 11.82 8.09 17.28
C ALA A 201 12.11 9.40 18.04
N PRO A 202 11.09 10.06 18.64
CA PRO A 202 11.34 11.25 19.46
C PRO A 202 12.35 10.92 20.55
N ALA A 203 13.44 11.69 20.65
CA ALA A 203 14.39 11.59 21.74
C ALA A 203 13.67 11.95 23.05
N GLY A 204 13.29 10.96 23.86
CA GLY A 204 12.62 11.25 25.13
C GLY A 204 11.83 10.13 25.82
N THR A 205 11.79 8.90 25.32
CA THR A 205 11.24 7.76 26.07
C THR A 205 12.33 6.77 26.43
N ALA A 206 13.36 7.27 27.13
CA ALA A 206 14.12 6.40 28.02
C ALA A 206 13.15 5.91 29.11
N PRO A 207 13.19 4.63 29.53
CA PRO A 207 12.47 4.20 30.72
C PRO A 207 12.88 5.12 31.87
N ARG A 208 11.91 5.82 32.50
CA ARG A 208 12.16 6.33 33.84
C ARG A 208 12.28 5.10 34.72
N ASP A 209 13.52 4.78 35.09
CA ASP A 209 13.79 3.79 36.11
C ASP A 209 12.91 4.12 37.33
N ARG A 210 12.02 3.19 37.66
CA ARG A 210 11.28 3.22 38.92
C ARG A 210 12.30 2.98 40.04
N GLU A 211 12.37 3.96 40.93
CA GLU A 211 12.56 3.83 42.38
C GLU A 211 13.72 2.95 42.90
N THR A 212 14.67 3.61 43.56
CA THR A 212 14.96 3.25 44.95
C THR A 212 14.80 4.50 45.82
N GLY A 213 13.57 4.72 46.28
CA GLY A 213 13.30 5.61 47.40
C GLY A 213 13.76 4.93 48.68
N THR A 214 14.96 5.28 49.15
CA THR A 214 15.40 4.91 50.50
C THR A 214 14.68 5.83 51.48
N GLN A 215 13.48 5.42 51.93
CA GLN A 215 12.89 5.95 53.17
C GLN A 215 13.78 5.48 54.32
N ASN A 216 14.65 6.36 54.82
CA ASN A 216 15.34 6.14 56.07
C ASN A 216 14.52 6.78 57.18
N ASN A 217 13.94 5.93 58.02
CA ASN A 217 13.05 6.27 59.11
C ASN A 217 13.92 6.47 60.36
N THR A 218 14.04 7.70 60.86
CA THR A 218 14.70 8.00 62.15
C THR A 218 13.64 8.17 63.24
N PRO A 219 13.64 7.36 64.32
CA PRO A 219 12.92 7.69 65.55
C PRO A 219 13.80 8.52 66.49
N HIS A 220 13.29 9.69 66.90
CA HIS A 220 13.63 10.36 68.16
C HIS A 220 13.00 9.57 69.33
N PRO A 221 13.55 9.56 70.56
CA PRO A 221 13.97 10.75 71.33
C PRO A 221 15.48 10.85 71.56
#